data_AF-A0A7R9UVV6-F1
#
_entry.id   AF-A0A7R9UVV6-F1
#
_cell.length_a   1.000
_cell.length_b   1.000
_cell.length_c   1.000
_cell.angle_alpha   90.00
_cell.angle_beta   90.00
_cell.angle_gamma   90.00
#
_symmetry.space_group_name_H-M   'P 1'
#
loop_
_entity.id
_entity.type
_entity.pdbx_description
1 polymer ?
#
loop_
_entity_poly.entity_id
_entity_poly.type
_entity_poly.pdbx_seq_one_letter_code
_entity_poly.pdbx_strand_id
1 'polypeptide(L)'
;DMAVHFDNLGKFSAQQSQGFDLARAAERNLKLSTLVHLADVATPSKTWGAYKRWLPRLFQEFFDQGDIELAKGLPVAPFMDRRVPAPAKSQIGFCQFIVQPLFDAVSATVPQLEAKLENVETSLHFLKLWAELGP
;
A
#
# COMPACT_ATOMS: atom_id res chain seq x y z
N ASP A 1 -6.25 8.52 -2.92
CA ASP A 1 -6.50 9.00 -1.54
C ASP A 1 -6.75 7.78 -0.66
N MET A 2 -5.95 7.64 0.38
CA MET A 2 -6.04 6.54 1.34
C MET A 2 -7.32 6.61 2.20
N ALA A 3 -7.92 7.80 2.38
CA ALA A 3 -9.13 7.97 3.19
C ALA A 3 -10.35 7.20 2.61
N VAL A 4 -10.39 7.02 1.29
CA VAL A 4 -11.47 6.31 0.58
C VAL A 4 -11.05 4.94 0.07
N HIS A 5 -9.88 4.43 0.48
CA HIS A 5 -9.31 3.19 -0.03
C HIS A 5 -10.26 2.00 0.15
N PHE A 6 -10.74 1.76 1.38
CA PHE A 6 -11.58 0.61 1.69
C PHE A 6 -12.97 0.71 1.02
N ASP A 7 -13.56 1.90 0.99
CA ASP A 7 -14.84 2.14 0.32
C ASP A 7 -14.73 1.85 -1.19
N ASN A 8 -13.68 2.33 -1.83
CA ASN A 8 -13.46 2.13 -3.26
C ASN A 8 -13.09 0.69 -3.58
N LEU A 9 -12.32 0.02 -2.72
CA LEU A 9 -12.03 -1.41 -2.85
C LEU A 9 -13.32 -2.23 -2.77
N GLY A 10 -14.18 -1.95 -1.79
CA GLY A 10 -15.49 -2.61 -1.66
C GLY A 10 -16.38 -2.43 -2.89
N LYS A 11 -16.47 -1.19 -3.41
CA LYS A 11 -17.20 -0.89 -4.65
C LYS A 11 -16.61 -1.62 -5.85
N PHE A 12 -15.28 -1.65 -5.96
CA PHE A 12 -14.59 -2.32 -7.07
C PHE A 12 -14.87 -3.83 -7.06
N SER A 13 -14.70 -4.50 -5.92
CA SER A 13 -14.96 -5.94 -5.78
C SER A 13 -16.43 -6.28 -6.05
N ALA A 14 -17.36 -5.44 -5.57
CA ALA A 14 -18.79 -5.61 -5.85
C ALA A 14 -19.08 -5.49 -7.37
N GLN A 15 -18.52 -4.48 -8.04
CA GLN A 15 -18.68 -4.32 -9.49
C GLN A 15 -18.01 -5.46 -10.27
N GLN A 16 -16.83 -5.89 -9.84
CA GLN A 16 -16.08 -6.95 -10.50
C GLN A 16 -16.85 -8.27 -10.56
N SER A 17 -17.58 -8.63 -9.49
CA SER A 17 -18.43 -9.83 -9.49
C SER A 17 -19.57 -9.79 -10.51
N GLN A 18 -19.95 -8.60 -10.97
CA GLN A 18 -20.99 -8.39 -11.99
C GLN A 18 -20.40 -8.15 -13.40
N GLY A 19 -19.08 -7.94 -13.50
CA GLY A 19 -18.41 -7.47 -14.70
C GLY A 19 -18.43 -5.95 -14.84
N PHE A 20 -17.49 -5.40 -15.63
CA PHE A 20 -17.41 -3.97 -15.91
C PHE A 20 -17.94 -3.67 -17.33
N ASP A 21 -18.95 -2.80 -17.44
CA ASP A 21 -19.34 -2.15 -18.68
C ASP A 21 -18.61 -0.81 -18.82
N LEU A 22 -17.57 -0.78 -19.66
CA LEU A 22 -16.75 0.41 -19.87
C LEU A 22 -17.43 1.52 -20.68
N ALA A 23 -18.59 1.27 -21.29
CA ALA A 23 -19.41 2.32 -21.88
C ALA A 23 -20.02 3.21 -20.78
N ARG A 24 -20.36 2.63 -19.63
CA ARG A 24 -20.91 3.35 -18.47
C ARG A 24 -19.79 4.13 -17.76
N ALA A 25 -19.95 5.46 -17.73
CA ALA A 25 -18.93 6.35 -17.20
C ALA A 25 -18.57 6.07 -15.73
N ALA A 26 -19.55 5.72 -14.90
CA ALA A 26 -19.32 5.40 -13.49
C ALA A 26 -18.41 4.17 -13.31
N GLU A 27 -18.67 3.09 -14.05
CA GLU A 27 -17.90 1.84 -13.97
C GLU A 27 -16.49 2.00 -14.57
N ARG A 28 -16.39 2.71 -15.70
CA ARG A 28 -15.10 3.09 -16.28
C ARG A 28 -14.27 3.93 -15.32
N ASN A 29 -14.87 4.93 -14.69
CA ASN A 29 -14.17 5.80 -13.74
C ASN A 29 -13.75 5.04 -12.48
N LEU A 30 -14.61 4.16 -11.96
CA LEU A 30 -14.25 3.28 -10.84
C LEU A 30 -13.03 2.44 -11.20
N LYS A 31 -13.06 1.75 -12.34
CA LYS A 31 -11.93 0.91 -12.79
C LYS A 31 -10.64 1.70 -12.96
N LEU A 32 -10.68 2.85 -13.63
CA LEU A 32 -9.52 3.70 -13.84
C LEU A 32 -8.97 4.26 -12.53
N SER A 33 -9.84 4.77 -11.66
CA SER A 33 -9.42 5.32 -10.35
C SER A 33 -8.78 4.25 -9.46
N THR A 34 -9.30 3.02 -9.46
CA THR A 34 -8.71 1.89 -8.73
C THR A 34 -7.33 1.52 -9.30
N LEU A 35 -7.17 1.50 -10.63
CA LEU A 35 -5.87 1.21 -11.27
C LEU A 35 -4.82 2.29 -10.97
N VAL A 36 -5.21 3.57 -11.00
CA VAL A 36 -4.33 4.68 -10.60
C VAL A 36 -3.96 4.57 -9.12
N HIS A 37 -4.93 4.29 -8.25
CA HIS A 37 -4.68 4.09 -6.82
C HIS A 37 -3.77 2.88 -6.55
N LEU A 38 -3.96 1.77 -7.27
CA LEU A 38 -3.07 0.61 -7.22
C LEU A 38 -1.65 1.00 -7.62
N ALA A 39 -1.48 1.79 -8.69
CA ALA A 39 -0.17 2.24 -9.13
C ALA A 39 0.53 3.11 -8.06
N ASP A 40 -0.22 3.96 -7.36
CA ASP A 40 0.25 4.84 -6.29
C ASP A 40 0.81 4.04 -5.09
N VAL A 41 0.16 2.92 -4.74
CA VAL A 41 0.57 2.08 -3.59
C VAL A 41 1.38 0.84 -3.98
N ALA A 42 1.74 0.66 -5.26
CA ALA A 42 2.38 -0.56 -5.78
C ALA A 42 3.85 -0.75 -5.39
N THR A 43 4.44 0.12 -4.56
CA THR A 43 5.87 0.01 -4.18
C THR A 43 6.23 -1.36 -3.60
N PRO A 44 5.41 -1.99 -2.72
CA PRO A 44 5.71 -3.33 -2.20
C PRO A 44 5.59 -4.45 -3.24
N SER A 45 4.95 -4.20 -4.39
CA SER A 45 4.82 -5.15 -5.49
C SER A 45 6.00 -5.10 -6.48
N LYS A 46 6.97 -4.22 -6.23
CA LYS A 46 8.24 -4.15 -6.99
C LYS A 46 9.23 -5.16 -6.41
N THR A 47 10.37 -5.35 -7.07
CA THR A 47 11.43 -6.20 -6.52
C THR A 47 11.86 -5.68 -5.15
N TRP A 48 12.24 -6.59 -4.25
CA TRP A 48 12.69 -6.22 -2.90
C TRP A 48 13.80 -5.16 -2.93
N GLY A 49 14.76 -5.28 -3.85
CA GLY A 49 15.83 -4.28 -4.00
C GLY A 49 15.31 -2.87 -4.34
N ALA A 50 14.23 -2.76 -5.13
CA ALA A 50 13.59 -1.49 -5.40
C ALA A 50 12.84 -0.98 -4.16
N TYR A 51 12.03 -1.82 -3.53
CA TYR A 51 11.26 -1.44 -2.34
C TYR A 51 12.17 -1.00 -1.20
N LYS A 52 13.22 -1.78 -0.89
CA LYS A 52 14.24 -1.46 0.12
C LYS A 52 14.90 -0.10 -0.11
N ARG A 53 15.11 0.31 -1.36
CA ARG A 53 15.68 1.62 -1.71
C ARG A 53 14.71 2.78 -1.43
N TRP A 54 13.41 2.54 -1.52
CA TRP A 54 12.38 3.55 -1.27
C TRP A 54 12.03 3.72 0.21
N LEU A 55 12.14 2.66 1.01
CA LEU A 55 11.78 2.67 2.43
C LEU A 55 12.43 3.81 3.23
N PRO A 56 13.75 4.09 3.13
CA PRO A 56 14.36 5.20 3.86
C PRO A 56 13.79 6.57 3.48
N ARG A 57 13.39 6.76 2.21
CA ARG A 57 12.80 8.02 1.73
C ARG A 57 11.40 8.22 2.29
N LEU A 58 10.60 7.16 2.28
CA LEU A 58 9.26 7.15 2.88
C LEU A 58 9.31 7.50 4.37
N PHE A 59 10.19 6.83 5.11
CA PHE A 59 10.30 7.07 6.54
C PHE A 59 10.92 8.41 6.89
N GLN A 60 11.86 8.92 6.08
CA GLN A 60 12.37 10.27 6.26
C GLN A 60 11.24 11.30 6.20
N GLU A 61 10.35 11.21 5.21
CA GLU A 61 9.19 12.09 5.09
C GLU A 61 8.24 11.97 6.30
N PHE A 62 7.92 10.75 6.73
CA PHE A 62 7.09 10.50 7.90
C PHE A 62 7.69 11.05 9.20
N PHE A 63 9.00 10.89 9.37
CA PHE A 63 9.69 11.39 10.56
C PHE A 63 9.79 12.91 10.58
N ASP A 64 9.99 13.54 9.42
CA ASP A 64 10.02 15.00 9.33
C ASP A 64 8.64 15.60 9.63
N GLN A 65 7.56 14.96 9.18
CA GLN A 65 6.20 15.31 9.59
C GLN A 65 5.99 15.10 11.09
N GLY A 66 6.39 13.94 11.63
CA GLY A 66 6.24 13.62 13.06
C GLY A 66 6.98 14.61 13.97
N ASP A 67 8.16 15.08 13.57
CA ASP A 67 8.89 16.11 14.31
C ASP A 67 8.16 17.46 14.31
N ILE A 68 7.55 17.84 13.18
CA ILE A 68 6.73 19.05 13.06
C ILE A 68 5.48 18.94 13.95
N GLU A 69 4.81 17.79 13.95
CA GLU A 69 3.64 17.52 14.79
C GLU A 69 4.02 17.59 16.28
N LEU A 70 5.13 16.96 16.67
CA LEU A 70 5.65 16.99 18.03
C LEU A 70 5.98 18.42 18.48
N ALA A 71 6.67 19.20 17.65
CA ALA A 71 7.02 20.60 17.96
C ALA A 71 5.78 21.49 18.13
N LYS A 72 4.67 21.15 17.48
CA LYS A 72 3.37 21.82 17.62
C LYS A 72 2.53 21.29 18.78
N GLY A 73 3.00 20.29 19.52
CA GLY A 73 2.24 19.63 20.59
C GLY A 73 1.08 18.78 20.09
N LEU A 74 1.12 18.33 18.83
CA LEU A 74 0.11 17.45 18.25
C LEU A 74 0.42 15.97 18.53
N PRO A 75 -0.58 15.08 18.54
CA PRO A 75 -0.35 13.64 18.58
C PRO A 75 0.45 13.17 17.37
N VAL A 76 1.48 12.35 17.60
CA VAL A 76 2.32 11.76 16.54
C VAL A 76 1.95 10.29 16.37
N ALA A 77 1.73 9.87 15.13
CA ALA A 77 1.47 8.45 14.84
C ALA A 77 2.75 7.61 15.10
N PRO A 78 2.65 6.38 15.64
CA PRO A 78 3.84 5.59 15.98
C PRO A 78 4.82 5.33 14.83
N PHE A 79 4.34 5.25 13.58
CA PHE A 79 5.19 5.06 12.41
C PHE A 79 5.83 6.36 11.88
N MET A 80 5.41 7.51 12.41
CA MET A 80 6.00 8.84 12.18
C MET A 80 6.94 9.25 13.31
N ASP A 81 7.02 8.49 14.40
CA ASP A 81 7.93 8.78 15.50
C ASP A 81 9.27 8.03 15.32
N ARG A 82 10.33 8.78 14.98
CA ARG A 82 11.69 8.23 14.79
C ARG A 82 12.30 7.59 16.05
N ARG A 83 11.69 7.79 17.22
CA ARG A 83 12.10 7.20 18.50
C ARG A 83 11.47 5.82 18.74
N VAL A 84 10.50 5.42 17.92
CA VAL A 84 9.77 4.17 18.03
C VAL A 84 10.23 3.18 16.95
N PRO A 85 10.54 1.91 17.29
CA PRO A 85 10.91 0.88 16.31
C PRO A 85 9.68 0.30 15.58
N ALA A 86 8.84 1.18 15.02
CA ALA A 86 7.65 0.84 14.25
C ALA A 86 7.85 0.57 12.74
N PRO A 87 8.94 0.99 12.05
CA PRO A 87 9.00 0.92 10.57
C PRO A 87 8.69 -0.44 9.95
N ALA A 88 9.32 -1.52 10.42
CA ALA A 88 9.09 -2.85 9.86
C ALA A 88 7.63 -3.29 10.05
N LYS A 89 7.10 -3.13 11.27
CA LYS A 89 5.72 -3.50 11.61
C LYS A 89 4.69 -2.70 10.81
N SER A 90 4.91 -1.40 10.61
CA SER A 90 3.98 -0.56 9.83
C SER A 90 3.95 -0.98 8.37
N GLN A 91 5.09 -1.34 7.78
CA GLN A 91 5.13 -1.82 6.40
C GLN A 91 4.56 -3.23 6.24
N ILE A 92 4.71 -4.12 7.24
CA ILE A 92 4.01 -5.41 7.25
C ILE A 92 2.50 -5.17 7.20
N GLY A 93 1.97 -4.31 8.06
CA GLY A 93 0.55 -3.95 8.07
C GLY A 93 0.10 -3.32 6.75
N PHE A 94 0.89 -2.40 6.18
CA PHE A 94 0.59 -1.78 4.89
C PHE A 94 0.50 -2.83 3.77
N CYS A 95 1.46 -3.75 3.69
CA CYS A 95 1.42 -4.84 2.72
C CYS A 95 0.19 -5.73 2.90
N GLN A 96 -0.13 -6.16 4.12
CA GLN A 96 -1.19 -7.12 4.41
C GLN A 96 -2.61 -6.54 4.29
N PHE A 97 -2.81 -5.30 4.72
CA PHE A 97 -4.14 -4.73 4.84
C PHE A 97 -4.50 -3.74 3.73
N ILE A 98 -3.52 -3.20 3.02
CA ILE A 98 -3.74 -2.24 1.93
C ILE A 98 -3.36 -2.84 0.58
N VAL A 99 -2.10 -3.26 0.42
CA VAL A 99 -1.57 -3.62 -0.90
C VAL A 99 -2.09 -4.96 -1.37
N GLN A 100 -2.01 -6.00 -0.55
CA GLN A 100 -2.42 -7.34 -0.93
C GLN A 100 -3.92 -7.43 -1.30
N PRO A 101 -4.87 -6.94 -0.48
CA PRO A 101 -6.30 -6.99 -0.84
C PRO A 101 -6.63 -6.23 -2.12
N LEU A 102 -5.93 -5.12 -2.38
CA LEU A 102 -6.11 -4.34 -3.62
C LEU A 102 -5.57 -5.09 -4.84
N PHE A 103 -4.40 -5.72 -4.73
CA PHE A 103 -3.86 -6.53 -5.83
C PHE A 103 -4.71 -7.78 -6.09
N ASP A 104 -5.20 -8.45 -5.06
CA ASP A 104 -6.08 -9.61 -5.19
C ASP A 104 -7.36 -9.25 -5.94
N ALA A 105 -7.99 -8.12 -5.60
CA ALA A 105 -9.16 -7.64 -6.34
C ALA A 105 -8.82 -7.32 -7.80
N VAL A 106 -7.79 -6.53 -8.07
CA VAL A 106 -7.50 -6.04 -9.43
C VAL A 106 -6.94 -7.13 -10.35
N SER A 107 -6.11 -8.04 -9.85
CA SER A 107 -5.43 -9.08 -10.63
C SER A 107 -6.41 -9.99 -11.39
N ALA A 108 -7.56 -10.29 -10.81
CA ALA A 108 -8.62 -11.05 -11.47
C ALA A 108 -9.24 -10.33 -12.70
N THR A 109 -8.97 -9.03 -12.90
CA THR A 109 -9.32 -8.30 -14.14
C THR A 109 -8.13 -7.93 -15.02
N VAL A 110 -6.91 -8.07 -14.50
CA VAL A 110 -5.64 -7.74 -15.17
C VAL A 110 -4.61 -8.83 -14.84
N PRO A 111 -4.64 -9.97 -15.56
CA PRO A 111 -3.79 -11.13 -15.27
C PRO A 111 -2.29 -10.82 -15.23
N GLN A 112 -1.85 -9.77 -15.93
CA GLN A 112 -0.45 -9.32 -15.93
C GLN A 112 0.04 -8.86 -14.55
N LEU A 113 -0.86 -8.63 -13.60
CA LEU A 113 -0.52 -8.28 -12.21
C LEU A 113 -0.25 -9.50 -11.32
N GLU A 114 -0.56 -10.72 -11.75
CA GLU A 114 -0.32 -11.94 -10.95
C GLU A 114 1.16 -12.09 -10.56
N ALA A 115 2.07 -11.90 -11.52
CA ALA A 115 3.52 -11.92 -11.25
C ALA A 115 4.01 -10.81 -10.30
N LYS A 116 3.15 -9.84 -9.94
CA LYS A 116 3.47 -8.81 -8.94
C LYS A 116 3.05 -9.22 -7.54
N LEU A 117 2.12 -10.17 -7.37
CA LEU A 117 1.75 -10.72 -6.06
C LEU A 117 2.93 -11.44 -5.40
N GLU A 118 3.70 -12.22 -6.17
CA GLU A 118 4.91 -12.90 -5.68
C GLU A 118 5.94 -11.91 -5.08
N ASN A 119 6.03 -10.70 -5.64
CA ASN A 119 6.90 -9.65 -5.08
C ASN A 119 6.36 -9.09 -3.75
N VAL A 120 5.04 -9.00 -3.59
CA VAL A 120 4.43 -8.58 -2.32
C VAL A 120 4.74 -9.60 -1.24
N GLU A 121 4.64 -10.90 -1.55
CA GLU A 121 4.99 -11.99 -0.64
C GLU A 121 6.48 -11.96 -0.28
N THR A 122 7.35 -11.79 -1.27
CA THR A 122 8.79 -11.65 -1.07
C THR A 122 9.11 -10.45 -0.17
N SER A 123 8.46 -9.31 -0.41
CA SER A 123 8.59 -8.12 0.42
C SER A 123 8.12 -8.37 1.85
N LEU A 124 6.98 -9.02 2.04
CA LEU A 124 6.47 -9.42 3.36
C LEU A 124 7.47 -10.31 4.11
N HIS A 125 8.09 -11.26 3.43
CA HIS A 125 9.11 -12.12 4.03
C HIS A 125 10.29 -11.30 4.58
N PHE A 126 10.87 -10.42 3.76
CA PHE A 126 12.00 -9.60 4.19
C PHE A 126 11.63 -8.56 5.26
N LEU A 127 10.41 -8.00 5.22
CA LEU A 127 9.93 -7.10 6.27
C LEU A 127 9.77 -7.82 7.62
N LYS A 128 9.34 -9.10 7.62
CA LYS A 128 9.28 -9.92 8.84
C LYS A 128 10.67 -10.18 9.40
N LEU A 129 11.64 -10.53 8.55
CA LEU A 129 13.04 -10.65 8.97
C LEU A 129 13.58 -9.34 9.53
N TRP A 130 13.26 -8.19 8.93
CA TRP A 130 13.61 -6.88 9.48
C TRP A 130 13.00 -6.68 10.87
N ALA A 131 11.71 -7.02 11.06
CA ALA A 131 11.05 -6.86 12.35
C ALA A 131 11.69 -7.72 13.47
N GLU A 132 12.27 -8.86 13.13
CA GLU A 132 12.91 -9.79 14.08
C GLU A 132 14.40 -9.49 14.31
N LEU A 133 15.14 -9.15 13.25
CA LEU A 133 16.60 -9.07 13.26
C LEU A 133 17.16 -7.64 13.22
N GLY A 134 16.33 -6.65 12.90
CA GLY A 134 16.77 -5.30 12.59
C GLY A 134 17.03 -5.05 11.09
N PRO A 135 17.26 -3.78 10.68
CA PRO A 135 17.30 -3.33 9.28
C PRO A 135 18.47 -3.84 8.44
#